data_AF-A0A2A6PJT2-F1
#
_entry.id   AF-A0A2A6PJT2-F1
#
_cell.length_a   1.000
_cell.length_b   1.000
_cell.length_c   1.000
_cell.angle_alpha   90.00
_cell.angle_beta   90.00
_cell.angle_gamma   90.00
#
_symmetry.space_group_name_H-M   'P 1'
#
loop_
_entity.id
_entity.type
_entity.pdbx_description
1 polymer ?
#
loop_
_entity_poly.entity_id
_entity_poly.type
_entity_poly.pdbx_seq_one_letter_code
_entity_poly.pdbx_strand_id
1 'polypeptide(L)'
;MPQIWMTYDELATLSGCTPAEARLRAMHLSLDRRKSRDGATRVKLDLALTAKFFASIREADFDLDGAIAALQSTHRHMAELLEPTGFRERGAA
;
A
#
# COMPACT_ATOMS: atom_id res chain seq x y z
N MET A 1 1.30 4.34 -9.34
CA MET A 1 1.76 3.52 -8.19
C MET A 1 2.05 4.42 -7.01
N PRO A 2 1.76 3.97 -5.77
CA PRO A 2 2.14 4.71 -4.58
C PRO A 2 3.66 4.87 -4.52
N GLN A 3 4.12 6.01 -4.02
CA GLN A 3 5.54 6.25 -3.77
C GLN A 3 5.83 5.96 -2.31
N ILE A 4 6.50 4.84 -2.05
CA ILE A 4 6.86 4.40 -0.70
C ILE A 4 8.32 4.79 -0.43
N TRP A 5 8.55 5.44 0.70
CA TRP A 5 9.85 5.90 1.15
C TRP A 5 10.19 5.24 2.48
N MET A 6 11.32 4.55 2.56
CA MET A 6 11.75 3.83 3.77
C MET A 6 13.15 4.26 4.18
N THR A 7 13.41 4.34 5.48
CA THR A 7 14.77 4.46 6.03
C THR A 7 15.61 3.23 5.67
N TYR A 8 16.92 3.31 5.87
CA TYR A 8 17.77 2.13 5.66
C TYR A 8 17.46 0.99 6.64
N ASP A 9 17.04 1.30 7.86
CA ASP A 9 16.64 0.29 8.85
C ASP A 9 15.34 -0.41 8.46
N GLU A 10 14.35 0.35 7.99
CA GLU A 10 13.10 -0.20 7.46
C GLU A 10 13.34 -1.03 6.19
N LEU A 11 14.17 -0.55 5.27
CA LEU A 11 14.53 -1.27 4.05
C LEU A 11 15.33 -2.55 4.35
N ALA A 12 16.19 -2.52 5.36
CA ALA A 12 16.95 -3.65 5.87
C ALA A 12 16.02 -4.73 6.42
N THR A 13 15.05 -4.31 7.25
CA THR A 13 14.00 -5.20 7.79
C THR A 13 13.20 -5.84 6.66
N LEU A 14 12.72 -5.05 5.69
CA LEU A 14 12.01 -5.56 4.52
C LEU A 14 12.87 -6.53 3.69
N SER A 15 14.18 -6.28 3.60
CA SER A 15 15.10 -7.05 2.77
C SER A 15 15.68 -8.27 3.46
N GLY A 16 15.54 -8.40 4.79
CA GLY A 16 16.21 -9.42 5.59
C GLY A 16 17.73 -9.25 5.63
N CYS A 17 18.22 -8.01 5.62
CA CYS A 17 19.65 -7.69 5.66
C CYS A 17 19.95 -6.62 6.71
N THR A 18 21.20 -6.19 6.84
CA THR A 18 21.59 -5.09 7.72
C THR A 18 21.34 -3.71 7.08
N PRO A 19 21.26 -2.62 7.88
CA PRO A 19 21.13 -1.26 7.36
C PRO A 19 22.28 -0.84 6.43
N ALA A 20 23.50 -1.33 6.69
CA ALA A 20 24.65 -1.07 5.84
C ALA A 20 24.51 -1.75 4.47
N GLU A 21 24.07 -3.00 4.43
CA GLU A 21 23.80 -3.73 3.18
C GLU A 21 22.63 -3.12 2.42
N ALA A 22 21.57 -2.68 3.11
CA ALA A 22 20.44 -1.99 2.51
C ALA A 22 20.88 -0.67 1.84
N ARG A 23 21.78 0.07 2.50
CA ARG A 23 22.40 1.27 1.91
C ARG A 23 23.21 0.94 0.66
N LEU A 24 24.09 -0.07 0.71
CA LEU A 24 24.88 -0.49 -0.44
C LEU A 24 24.00 -0.91 -1.60
N ARG A 25 22.93 -1.68 -1.33
CA ARG A 25 21.95 -2.10 -2.33
C ARG A 25 21.22 -0.91 -2.94
N ALA A 26 20.78 0.06 -2.14
CA ALA A 26 20.14 1.28 -2.64
C ALA A 26 21.08 2.12 -3.52
N MET A 27 22.37 2.14 -3.22
CA MET A 27 23.39 2.77 -4.07
C MET A 27 23.61 2.00 -5.37
N HIS A 28 23.75 0.68 -5.29
CA HIS A 28 23.93 -0.20 -6.46
C HIS A 28 22.76 -0.12 -7.44
N LEU A 29 21.52 -0.14 -6.92
CA LEU A 29 20.30 -0.02 -7.71
C LEU A 29 19.98 1.42 -8.14
N SER A 30 20.82 2.40 -7.79
CA SER A 30 20.61 3.82 -8.09
C SER A 30 19.23 4.35 -7.65
N LEU A 31 18.72 3.85 -6.53
CA LEU A 31 17.42 4.27 -6.00
C LEU A 31 17.45 5.74 -5.57
N ASP A 32 16.31 6.42 -5.71
CA ASP A 32 16.14 7.79 -5.20
C ASP A 32 16.34 7.81 -3.68
N ARG A 33 17.17 8.75 -3.20
CA ARG A 33 17.46 8.92 -1.78
C ARG A 33 17.28 10.38 -1.38
N ARG A 34 16.60 10.64 -0.27
CA ARG A 34 16.37 11.99 0.25
C ARG A 34 16.57 12.04 1.76
N LYS A 35 17.26 13.07 2.22
CA LYS A 35 17.33 13.38 3.66
C LYS A 35 16.01 14.01 4.09
N SER A 36 15.44 13.48 5.15
CA SER A 36 14.17 13.93 5.72
C SER A 36 14.41 14.93 6.86
N ARG A 37 13.34 15.56 7.36
CA ARG A 37 13.42 16.58 8.43
C ARG A 37 13.90 16.02 9.77
N ASP A 38 13.65 14.75 10.03
CA ASP A 38 14.13 14.00 11.20
C ASP A 38 15.62 13.60 11.09
N GLY A 39 16.30 14.01 10.02
CA GLY A 39 17.70 13.69 9.78
C GLY A 39 17.93 12.32 9.14
N ALA A 40 16.91 11.45 9.07
CA ALA A 40 17.01 10.14 8.46
C ALA A 40 17.08 10.24 6.93
N THR A 41 17.87 9.36 6.31
CA THR A 41 17.85 9.20 4.84
C THR A 41 16.80 8.18 4.48
N ARG A 42 15.86 8.57 3.62
CA ARG A 42 14.83 7.68 3.08
C ARG A 42 15.12 7.36 1.63
N VAL A 43 14.88 6.12 1.27
CA VAL A 43 15.04 5.54 -0.06
C VAL A 43 13.66 5.30 -0.63
N LYS A 44 13.44 5.71 -1.88
CA LYS A 44 12.22 5.39 -2.60
C LYS A 44 12.30 3.95 -3.12
N LEU A 45 11.27 3.17 -2.87
CA LEU A 45 11.19 1.81 -3.38
C LEU A 45 10.99 1.81 -4.90
N ASP A 46 11.66 0.89 -5.58
CA ASP A 46 11.35 0.54 -6.97
C ASP A 46 10.17 -0.44 -7.03
N LEU A 47 9.81 -0.90 -8.24
CA LEU A 47 8.69 -1.81 -8.43
C LEU A 47 8.89 -3.15 -7.70
N ALA A 48 10.10 -3.71 -7.72
CA ALA A 48 10.38 -5.01 -7.10
C ALA A 48 10.32 -4.93 -5.58
N LEU A 49 10.89 -3.89 -4.98
CA LEU A 49 10.83 -3.63 -3.55
C LEU A 49 9.41 -3.27 -3.10
N THR A 50 8.66 -2.55 -3.93
CA THR A 50 7.24 -2.25 -3.64
C THR A 50 6.39 -3.52 -3.63
N ALA A 51 6.62 -4.44 -4.56
CA ALA A 51 5.94 -5.74 -4.56
C ALA A 51 6.30 -6.55 -3.30
N LYS A 52 7.58 -6.56 -2.90
CA LYS A 52 8.02 -7.22 -1.67
C LYS A 52 7.37 -6.61 -0.43
N PHE A 53 7.24 -5.29 -0.38
CA PHE A 53 6.55 -4.59 0.70
C PHE A 53 5.09 -5.03 0.82
N PHE A 54 4.35 -5.09 -0.29
CA PHE A 54 2.97 -5.57 -0.26
C PHE A 54 2.85 -7.03 0.16
N ALA A 55 3.77 -7.90 -0.30
CA ALA A 55 3.83 -9.27 0.15
C ALA A 55 4.04 -9.35 1.68
N SER A 56 4.96 -8.55 2.23
CA SER A 56 5.22 -8.53 3.67
C SER A 56 4.02 -8.10 4.52
N ILE A 57 3.18 -7.20 4.01
CA ILE A 57 1.91 -6.81 4.68
C ILE A 57 0.93 -7.98 4.67
N ARG A 58 0.78 -8.65 3.52
CA ARG A 58 -0.13 -9.79 3.36
C ARG A 58 0.30 -10.99 4.20
N GLU A 59 1.60 -11.22 4.34
CA GLU A 59 2.14 -12.29 5.19
C GLU A 59 1.96 -12.01 6.68
N ALA A 60 1.93 -10.74 7.09
CA ALA A 60 1.76 -10.35 8.49
C ALA A 60 0.33 -10.55 9.01
N ASP A 61 -0.68 -10.59 8.12
CA ASP A 61 -2.08 -10.75 8.48
C ASP A 61 -2.79 -11.74 7.53
N PHE A 62 -3.02 -12.95 8.03
CA PHE A 62 -3.57 -14.07 7.28
C PHE A 62 -5.02 -13.85 6.82
N ASP A 63 -5.79 -12.96 7.47
CA ASP A 63 -7.18 -12.67 7.11
C ASP A 63 -7.38 -11.30 6.45
N LEU A 64 -6.28 -10.64 6.04
CA LEU A 64 -6.35 -9.31 5.42
C LEU A 64 -7.24 -9.30 4.17
N ASP A 65 -7.19 -10.34 3.35
CA ASP A 65 -8.05 -10.47 2.16
C ASP A 65 -9.52 -10.65 2.53
N GLY A 66 -9.81 -11.39 3.61
CA GLY A 66 -11.16 -11.53 4.16
C GLY A 66 -11.71 -10.20 4.67
N ALA A 67 -10.91 -9.46 5.43
CA ALA A 67 -11.26 -8.13 5.92
C ALA A 67 -11.51 -7.12 4.79
N ILE A 68 -10.67 -7.13 3.73
CA ILE A 68 -10.86 -6.30 2.54
C ILE A 68 -12.18 -6.66 1.83
N ALA A 69 -12.45 -7.95 1.65
CA ALA A 69 -13.69 -8.41 1.01
C ALA A 69 -14.94 -7.99 1.80
N ALA A 70 -14.90 -8.12 3.13
CA ALA A 70 -15.97 -7.69 4.02
C ALA A 70 -16.24 -6.18 3.92
N LEU A 71 -15.16 -5.37 3.90
CA LEU A 71 -15.26 -3.92 3.74
C LEU A 71 -15.86 -3.53 2.40
N GLN A 72 -15.43 -4.16 1.30
CA GLN A 72 -15.99 -3.92 -0.04
C GLN A 72 -17.46 -4.31 -0.14
N SER A 73 -17.86 -5.44 0.47
CA SER A 73 -19.26 -5.86 0.55
C SER A 73 -20.10 -4.84 1.30
N THR A 74 -19.60 -4.34 2.42
CA THR A 74 -20.28 -3.32 3.23
C THR A 74 -20.47 -2.02 2.43
N HIS A 75 -19.41 -1.55 1.77
CA HIS A 75 -19.48 -0.38 0.90
C HIS A 75 -20.53 -0.55 -0.21
N ARG A 76 -20.55 -1.72 -0.87
CA ARG A 76 -21.53 -2.01 -1.94
C ARG A 76 -22.96 -1.93 -1.41
N HIS A 77 -23.23 -2.54 -0.25
CA HIS A 77 -24.54 -2.49 0.36
C HIS A 77 -24.98 -1.07 0.73
N MET A 78 -24.05 -0.27 1.29
CA MET A 78 -24.32 1.13 1.59
C MET A 78 -24.58 1.96 0.34
N ALA A 79 -23.84 1.72 -0.75
CA ALA A 79 -24.05 2.42 -2.01
C ALA A 79 -25.42 2.08 -2.62
N GLU A 80 -25.84 0.81 -2.61
CA GLU A 80 -27.15 0.37 -3.10
C GLU A 80 -28.33 1.00 -2.33
N LEU A 81 -28.17 1.25 -1.02
CA LEU A 81 -29.17 1.94 -0.20
C LEU A 81 -29.26 3.45 -0.48
N LEU A 82 -28.21 4.04 -1.06
CA LEU A 82 -28.12 5.46 -1.40
C LEU A 82 -28.52 5.76 -2.85
N GLU A 83 -28.57 4.73 -3.71
CA GLU A 83 -29.15 4.87 -5.05
C GLU A 83 -30.65 5.19 -4.91
N PRO A 84 -31.13 6.35 -5.40
CA PRO A 84 -32.54 6.69 -5.31
C PRO A 84 -33.31 5.64 -6.10
N THR A 85 -34.10 4.82 -5.39
CA THR A 85 -35.10 3.95 -6.00
C THR A 85 -35.86 4.76 -7.03
N GLY A 86 -35.62 4.43 -8.30
CA GLY A 86 -36.08 5.20 -9.44
C GLY A 86 -37.55 5.58 -9.26
N PHE A 87 -37.80 6.88 -9.38
CA PHE A 87 -39.11 7.47 -9.52
C PHE A 87 -39.84 6.74 -10.66
N ARG A 88 -40.63 5.71 -10.32
CA ARG A 88 -41.48 5.01 -11.27
C ARG A 88 -42.70 5.90 -11.48
N GLU A 89 -42.58 6.88 -12.36
CA GLU A 89 -43.72 7.60 -12.92
C GLU A 89 -44.63 6.56 -13.59
N ARG A 90 -45.70 6.18 -12.90
CA ARG A 90 -46.87 5.61 -13.57
C ARG A 90 -47.58 6.77 -14.25
N GLY A 91 -47.12 7.11 -15.45
CA GLY A 91 -47.97 7.76 -16.43
C GLY A 91 -48.96 6.72 -16.98
N ALA A 92 -50.22 6.84 -16.60
CA ALA A 92 -51.35 6.32 -17.37
C ALA A 92 -52.57 7.19 -17.03
N ALA A 93 -52.86 8.11 -17.95
CA ALA A 93 -54.14 8.79 -18.07
C ALA A 93 -55.16 7.87 -18.77
#